data_AF-A0A1C5XT85-F1
#
_entry.id   AF-A0A1C5XT85-F1
#
_cell.length_a   1.000
_cell.length_b   1.000
_cell.length_c   1.000
_cell.angle_alpha   90.00
_cell.angle_beta   90.00
_cell.angle_gamma   90.00
#
_symmetry.space_group_name_H-M   'P 1'
#
loop_
_entity.id
_entity.type
_entity.pdbx_description
1 polymer ?
#
loop_
_entity_poly.entity_id
_entity_poly.type
_entity_poly.pdbx_seq_one_letter_code
_entity_poly.pdbx_strand_id
1 'polypeptide(L)'
;MDNKSLSHTRWKCQYHIVFIPKYRKKVLYGRIRRDVREIIATLCQYKNVEIIAGAVCIDHVHLSVAIPPKLRVSDFMGYLKGKSTLMIYDRHPELQSKWDKAFWARGYYVETIGNITDEAVQKYIKEQAEESRREDSSSTAL
;
A
#
# COMPACT_ATOMS: atom_id res chain seq x y z
N MET A 1 -8.14 -10.39 -13.46
CA MET A 1 -7.46 -9.53 -12.47
C MET A 1 -7.95 -10.00 -11.12
N ASP A 2 -7.15 -10.83 -10.49
CA ASP A 2 -7.66 -11.92 -9.66
C ASP A 2 -7.66 -11.53 -8.18
N ASN A 3 -8.72 -11.90 -7.48
CA ASN A 3 -8.85 -11.64 -6.04
C ASN A 3 -7.85 -12.52 -5.27
N LYS A 4 -7.24 -11.99 -4.20
CA LYS A 4 -6.41 -12.78 -3.29
C LYS A 4 -7.29 -13.54 -2.31
N SER A 5 -6.86 -14.72 -1.88
CA SER A 5 -7.59 -15.57 -0.94
C SER A 5 -6.70 -16.23 0.10
N LEU A 6 -7.24 -16.36 1.31
CA LEU A 6 -6.84 -17.25 2.40
C LEU A 6 -8.04 -18.14 2.75
N SER A 7 -7.87 -19.11 3.65
CA SER A 7 -8.90 -20.10 4.01
C SER A 7 -10.27 -19.50 4.32
N HIS A 8 -10.31 -18.33 4.97
CA HIS A 8 -11.57 -17.67 5.37
C HIS A 8 -11.63 -16.20 4.96
N THR A 9 -10.84 -15.77 3.98
CA THR A 9 -10.82 -14.36 3.57
C THR A 9 -10.47 -14.22 2.11
N ARG A 10 -11.33 -13.56 1.34
CA ARG A 10 -11.02 -13.11 -0.02
C ARG A 10 -10.99 -11.59 -0.03
N TRP A 11 -10.01 -11.00 -0.72
CA TRP A 11 -9.89 -9.55 -0.77
C TRP A 11 -9.24 -9.05 -2.06
N LYS A 12 -9.52 -7.78 -2.34
CA LYS A 12 -8.86 -6.96 -3.35
C LYS A 12 -8.78 -5.53 -2.82
N CYS A 13 -7.72 -5.25 -2.08
CA CYS A 13 -7.52 -3.95 -1.44
C CYS A 13 -6.39 -3.21 -2.17
N GLN A 14 -6.74 -2.58 -3.28
CA GLN A 14 -5.81 -1.81 -4.10
C GLN A 14 -6.00 -0.31 -3.85
N TYR A 15 -4.89 0.41 -3.72
CA TYR A 15 -4.89 1.84 -3.45
C TYR A 15 -3.95 2.57 -4.41
N HIS A 16 -4.41 3.72 -4.92
CA HIS A 16 -3.54 4.74 -5.49
C HIS A 16 -3.12 5.69 -4.37
N ILE A 17 -1.82 5.86 -4.18
CA ILE A 17 -1.25 6.70 -3.14
C ILE A 17 -0.28 7.68 -3.78
N VAL A 18 -0.37 8.94 -3.37
CA VAL A 18 0.59 9.99 -3.77
C VAL A 18 1.11 10.74 -2.56
N PHE A 19 2.42 10.92 -2.46
CA PHE A 19 3.05 11.72 -1.41
C PHE A 19 4.28 12.45 -1.93
N ILE A 20 4.65 13.54 -1.26
CA ILE A 20 5.65 14.49 -1.76
C ILE A 20 6.76 14.72 -0.74
N PRO A 21 8.01 15.00 -1.17
CA PRO A 21 9.06 15.51 -0.31
C PRO A 21 8.62 16.82 0.35
N LYS A 22 9.04 17.04 1.59
CA LYS A 22 8.74 18.28 2.31
C LYS A 22 9.38 19.46 1.56
N TYR A 23 8.63 20.55 1.44
CA TYR A 23 9.02 21.76 0.69
C TYR A 23 9.33 21.53 -0.79
N ARG A 24 8.98 20.35 -1.35
CA ARG A 24 9.10 20.07 -2.78
C ARG A 24 10.51 20.34 -3.34
N LYS A 25 11.56 19.99 -2.58
CA LYS A 25 12.97 20.19 -2.95
C LYS A 25 13.40 19.32 -4.15
N LYS A 26 12.98 19.71 -5.35
CA LYS A 26 13.08 18.94 -6.61
C LYS A 26 14.50 18.46 -6.94
N VAL A 27 15.50 19.34 -6.80
CA VAL A 27 16.89 19.06 -7.18
C VAL A 27 17.52 18.00 -6.27
N LEU A 28 17.31 18.14 -4.95
CA LEU A 28 17.85 17.23 -3.95
C LEU A 28 17.22 15.84 -4.08
N TYR A 29 15.90 15.82 -4.23
CA TYR A 29 15.13 14.60 -4.40
C TYR A 29 15.45 13.87 -5.71
N GLY A 30 15.60 14.62 -6.80
CA GLY A 30 15.94 14.07 -8.11
C GLY A 30 17.27 13.31 -8.12
N ARG A 31 18.25 13.72 -7.29
CA ARG A 31 19.56 13.05 -7.19
C ARG A 31 19.47 11.68 -6.50
N ILE A 32 18.62 11.55 -5.48
CA ILE A 32 18.47 10.32 -4.69
C ILE A 32 17.26 9.47 -5.09
N ARG A 33 16.62 9.78 -6.23
CA ARG A 33 15.38 9.09 -6.68
C ARG A 33 15.54 7.57 -6.78
N ARG A 34 16.75 7.10 -7.10
CA ARG A 34 17.05 5.67 -7.24
C ARG A 34 17.03 4.99 -5.86
N ASP A 35 17.75 5.54 -4.90
CA ASP A 35 17.74 5.07 -3.50
C ASP A 35 16.34 5.12 -2.91
N VAL A 36 15.60 6.21 -3.14
CA VAL A 36 14.21 6.34 -2.69
C VAL A 36 13.33 5.22 -3.25
N ARG A 37 13.46 4.90 -4.54
CA ARG A 37 12.71 3.79 -5.16
C ARG A 37 13.05 2.46 -4.50
N GLU A 38 14.33 2.17 -4.31
CA GLU A 38 14.80 0.93 -3.68
C GLU A 38 14.29 0.81 -2.24
N ILE A 39 14.43 1.87 -1.44
CA ILE A 39 13.96 1.93 -0.06
C ILE A 39 12.44 1.70 0.03
N ILE A 40 11.65 2.37 -0.82
CA ILE A 40 10.19 2.17 -0.86
C ILE A 40 9.86 0.72 -1.20
N ALA A 41 10.52 0.14 -2.21
CA ALA A 41 10.31 -1.25 -2.60
C ALA A 41 10.62 -2.23 -1.46
N THR A 42 11.75 -2.07 -0.78
CA THR A 42 12.12 -2.88 0.39
C THR A 42 11.10 -2.77 1.52
N LEU A 43 10.65 -1.55 1.84
CA LEU A 43 9.68 -1.34 2.92
C LEU A 43 8.29 -1.92 2.60
N CYS A 44 7.86 -1.86 1.34
CA CYS A 44 6.65 -2.53 0.88
C CYS A 44 6.76 -4.05 1.07
N GLN A 45 7.89 -4.65 0.66
CA GLN A 45 8.16 -6.08 0.85
C GLN A 45 8.10 -6.48 2.34
N TYR A 46 8.72 -5.72 3.24
CA TYR A 46 8.68 -5.99 4.68
C TYR A 46 7.28 -5.98 5.30
N LYS A 47 6.32 -5.30 4.66
CA LYS A 47 4.92 -5.26 5.11
C LYS A 47 4.00 -6.17 4.30
N ASN A 48 4.55 -7.00 3.41
CA ASN A 48 3.80 -7.80 2.46
C ASN A 48 2.80 -6.95 1.64
N VAL A 49 3.20 -5.71 1.34
CA VAL A 49 2.48 -4.81 0.45
C VAL A 49 3.05 -4.99 -0.94
N GLU A 50 2.20 -5.35 -1.89
CA GLU A 50 2.60 -5.55 -3.28
C GLU A 50 2.54 -4.22 -4.03
N ILE A 51 3.61 -3.89 -4.77
CA ILE A 51 3.61 -2.74 -5.69
C ILE A 51 3.17 -3.24 -7.06
N ILE A 52 1.99 -2.83 -7.49
CA ILE A 52 1.43 -3.17 -8.82
C ILE A 52 2.04 -2.25 -9.88
N ALA A 53 2.15 -0.96 -9.56
CA ALA A 53 2.85 0.02 -10.38
C ALA A 53 3.36 1.14 -9.48
N GLY A 54 4.47 1.77 -9.85
CA GLY A 54 5.01 2.88 -9.07
C GLY A 54 5.93 3.77 -9.89
N ALA A 55 5.86 5.06 -9.61
CA ALA A 55 6.73 6.06 -10.22
C ALA A 55 7.27 7.01 -9.15
N VAL A 56 8.60 7.13 -9.09
CA VAL A 56 9.30 8.13 -8.29
C VAL A 56 9.64 9.28 -9.23
N CYS A 57 8.86 10.35 -9.18
CA CYS A 57 9.00 11.54 -10.00
C CYS A 57 10.02 12.50 -9.38
N ILE A 58 10.24 13.70 -9.95
CA ILE A 58 11.21 14.65 -9.38
C ILE A 58 10.70 15.36 -8.12
N ASP A 59 9.40 15.36 -7.87
CA ASP A 59 8.80 16.12 -6.79
C ASP A 59 7.65 15.41 -6.05
N HIS A 60 7.39 14.15 -6.40
CA HIS A 60 6.35 13.33 -5.78
C HIS A 60 6.55 11.84 -6.13
N VAL A 61 5.85 10.96 -5.39
CA VAL A 61 5.81 9.51 -5.63
C VAL A 61 4.37 9.12 -5.94
N HIS A 62 4.15 8.37 -7.02
CA HIS A 62 2.92 7.60 -7.26
C HIS A 62 3.14 6.13 -6.92
N LEU A 63 2.23 5.54 -6.16
CA LEU A 63 2.18 4.11 -5.89
C LEU A 63 0.77 3.57 -6.14
N SER A 64 0.66 2.55 -6.96
CA SER A 64 -0.49 1.64 -7.01
C SER A 64 -0.10 0.37 -6.26
N VAL A 65 -0.68 0.15 -5.10
CA VAL A 65 -0.30 -0.93 -4.18
C VAL A 65 -1.48 -1.78 -3.76
N ALA A 66 -1.26 -3.08 -3.59
CA ALA A 66 -2.20 -3.98 -2.90
C ALA A 66 -1.76 -4.13 -1.44
N ILE A 67 -2.57 -3.61 -0.52
CA ILE A 67 -2.31 -3.65 0.92
C ILE A 67 -3.11 -4.81 1.54
N PRO A 68 -2.51 -5.67 2.38
CA PRO A 68 -3.26 -6.71 3.08
C PRO A 68 -4.41 -6.12 3.92
N PRO A 69 -5.59 -6.77 3.99
CA PRO A 69 -6.78 -6.20 4.64
C PRO A 69 -6.61 -6.01 6.15
N LYS A 70 -5.67 -6.74 6.77
CA LYS A 70 -5.28 -6.58 8.18
C LYS A 70 -4.50 -5.29 8.47
N LEU A 71 -3.99 -4.62 7.44
CA LEU A 71 -3.15 -3.43 7.58
C LEU A 71 -3.96 -2.19 7.19
N ARG A 72 -4.10 -1.25 8.12
CA ARG A 72 -4.75 0.04 7.86
C ARG A 72 -3.85 0.87 6.94
N VAL A 73 -4.44 1.50 5.92
CA VAL A 73 -3.68 2.34 4.96
C VAL A 73 -2.95 3.50 5.66
N SER A 74 -3.55 4.07 6.70
CA SER A 74 -2.93 5.11 7.53
C SER A 74 -1.65 4.64 8.21
N ASP A 75 -1.67 3.43 8.77
CA ASP A 75 -0.56 2.86 9.52
C ASP A 75 0.57 2.46 8.57
N PHE A 76 0.21 1.91 7.41
CA PHE A 76 1.16 1.65 6.34
C PHE A 76 1.86 2.94 5.89
N MET A 77 1.11 4.03 5.67
CA MET A 77 1.70 5.31 5.25
C MET A 77 2.57 5.96 6.33
N GLY A 78 2.18 5.85 7.60
CA GLY A 78 3.02 6.26 8.73
C GLY A 78 4.34 5.47 8.76
N TYR A 79 4.27 4.16 8.62
CA TYR A 79 5.43 3.28 8.53
C TYR A 79 6.31 3.60 7.32
N LEU A 80 5.74 3.66 6.12
CA LEU A 80 6.48 3.83 4.87
C LEU A 80 7.23 5.16 4.86
N LYS A 81 6.55 6.27 5.18
CA LYS A 81 7.16 7.60 5.21
C LYS A 81 8.17 7.73 6.37
N GLY A 82 7.86 7.18 7.54
CA GLY A 82 8.75 7.24 8.70
C GLY A 82 10.04 6.45 8.50
N LYS A 83 9.93 5.16 8.12
CA LYS A 83 11.10 4.29 7.92
C LYS A 83 11.93 4.70 6.69
N SER A 84 11.29 5.13 5.60
CA SER A 84 12.04 5.63 4.45
C SER A 84 12.84 6.89 4.81
N THR A 85 12.30 7.80 5.61
CA THR A 85 13.04 8.98 6.10
C THR A 85 14.33 8.55 6.84
N LEU A 86 14.24 7.55 7.72
CA LEU A 86 15.41 7.04 8.45
C LEU A 86 16.44 6.42 7.50
N MET A 87 16.01 5.54 6.58
CA MET A 87 16.92 4.88 5.64
C MET A 87 17.56 5.86 4.65
N ILE A 88 16.83 6.91 4.24
CA ILE A 88 17.37 7.97 3.39
C ILE A 88 18.46 8.73 4.11
N TYR A 89 18.26 9.12 5.38
CA TYR A 89 19.31 9.84 6.13
C TYR A 89 20.48 8.96 6.56
N ASP A 90 20.27 7.65 6.69
CA ASP A 90 21.38 6.71 6.91
C ASP A 90 22.29 6.62 5.67
N ARG A 91 21.70 6.54 4.47
CA ARG A 91 22.46 6.55 3.20
C ARG A 91 22.99 7.93 2.81
N HIS A 92 22.27 8.98 3.17
CA HIS A 92 22.58 10.37 2.81
C HIS A 92 22.53 11.30 4.03
N PRO A 93 23.48 11.17 4.97
CA PRO A 93 23.51 11.97 6.20
C PRO A 93 23.57 13.48 5.92
N GLU A 94 24.14 13.88 4.78
CA GLU A 94 24.25 15.27 4.34
C GLU A 94 22.88 15.93 4.05
N LEU A 95 21.82 15.13 3.86
CA LEU A 95 20.46 15.63 3.66
C LEU A 95 19.75 15.94 4.98
N GLN A 96 20.28 15.45 6.11
CA GLN A 96 19.65 15.59 7.40
C GLN A 96 19.78 17.03 7.92
N SER A 97 18.65 17.73 8.05
CA SER A 97 18.63 19.04 8.71
C SER A 97 18.78 18.89 10.23
N LYS A 98 19.58 19.77 10.84
CA LYS A 98 19.75 19.87 12.30
C LYS A 98 18.46 20.30 13.01
N TRP A 99 17.57 20.99 12.30
CA TRP A 99 16.37 21.62 12.88
C TRP A 99 15.07 20.95 12.46
N ASP A 100 15.04 20.31 11.28
CA ASP A 100 13.84 19.68 10.73
C ASP A 100 14.14 18.28 10.21
N LYS A 101 13.74 17.28 10.98
CA LYS A 101 13.99 15.87 10.64
C LYS A 101 12.98 15.31 9.63
N ALA A 102 11.98 16.06 9.18
CA ALA A 102 10.97 15.53 8.27
C ALA A 102 11.45 15.57 6.80
N PHE A 103 11.53 14.41 6.15
CA PHE A 103 11.84 14.32 4.72
C PHE A 103 10.60 14.46 3.84
N TRP A 104 9.46 13.90 4.27
CA TRP A 104 8.19 13.95 3.54
C TRP A 104 7.26 15.03 4.10
N ALA A 105 6.34 15.55 3.28
CA ALA A 105 5.22 16.35 3.77
C ALA A 105 4.34 15.52 4.72
N ARG A 106 3.61 16.17 5.64
CA ARG A 106 2.77 15.46 6.63
C ARG A 106 1.65 14.66 5.97
N GLY A 107 0.94 15.26 5.02
CA GLY A 107 -0.16 14.65 4.28
C GLY A 107 0.28 13.65 3.19
N TYR A 108 -0.72 13.00 2.61
CA TYR A 108 -0.63 12.18 1.41
C TYR A 108 -2.04 12.09 0.80
N TYR A 109 -2.11 11.86 -0.50
CA TYR A 109 -3.34 11.51 -1.20
C TYR A 109 -3.50 9.99 -1.22
N VAL A 110 -4.75 9.53 -1.13
CA VAL A 110 -5.12 8.12 -1.22
C VAL A 110 -6.49 7.96 -1.86
N GLU A 111 -6.60 7.02 -2.79
CA GLU A 111 -7.84 6.61 -3.42
C GLU A 111 -7.87 5.08 -3.54
N THR A 112 -9.04 4.49 -3.36
CA THR A 112 -9.26 3.06 -3.60
C THR A 112 -9.39 2.79 -5.10
N ILE A 113 -8.63 1.82 -5.62
CA ILE A 113 -8.79 1.36 -7.00
C ILE A 113 -9.64 0.09 -6.99
N GLY A 114 -10.76 0.10 -7.71
CA GLY A 114 -11.57 -1.09 -7.90
C GLY A 114 -12.66 -0.90 -8.95
N ASN A 115 -12.69 -1.77 -9.95
CA ASN A 115 -13.87 -2.00 -10.77
C ASN A 115 -14.52 -3.28 -10.26
N ILE A 116 -15.47 -3.13 -9.32
CA ILE A 116 -16.38 -4.20 -8.92
C ILE A 116 -17.65 -4.00 -9.72
N THR A 117 -18.08 -5.04 -10.41
CA THR A 117 -19.39 -5.05 -11.09
C THR A 117 -20.44 -5.65 -10.18
N ASP A 118 -21.71 -5.29 -10.36
CA ASP A 118 -22.81 -5.85 -9.58
C ASP A 118 -22.87 -7.37 -9.71
N GLU A 119 -22.55 -7.92 -10.88
CA GLU A 119 -22.49 -9.36 -11.11
C GLU A 119 -21.42 -10.03 -10.24
N ALA A 120 -20.27 -9.40 -10.04
CA ALA A 120 -19.21 -9.93 -9.19
C ALA A 120 -19.64 -9.96 -7.72
N VAL A 121 -20.40 -8.96 -7.27
CA VAL A 121 -20.97 -8.91 -5.91
C VAL A 121 -22.05 -9.99 -5.75
N GLN A 122 -23.00 -10.07 -6.69
CA GLN A 122 -24.09 -11.06 -6.65
C GLN A 122 -23.56 -12.50 -6.67
N LYS A 123 -22.54 -12.76 -7.50
CA LYS A 123 -21.88 -14.06 -7.54
C LYS A 123 -21.26 -14.44 -6.19
N TYR A 124 -20.51 -13.51 -5.57
CA TYR A 124 -19.91 -13.75 -4.25
C TYR A 124 -20.97 -14.07 -3.19
N ILE A 125 -22.07 -13.31 -3.14
CA ILE A 125 -23.18 -13.56 -2.20
C ILE A 125 -23.79 -14.95 -2.43
N LYS A 126 -24.05 -15.32 -3.68
CA LYS A 126 -24.64 -16.62 -4.02
C LYS A 126 -23.73 -17.78 -3.62
N GLU A 127 -22.44 -17.69 -3.93
CA GLU A 127 -21.44 -18.72 -3.58
C GLU A 127 -21.36 -18.93 -2.07
N GLN A 128 -21.33 -17.84 -1.29
CA GLN A 128 -21.31 -17.93 0.17
C GLN A 128 -22.59 -18.54 0.76
N ALA A 129 -23.77 -18.18 0.22
CA ALA A 129 -25.03 -18.76 0.67
C ALA A 129 -25.16 -20.26 0.35
N GLU A 130 -24.60 -20.71 -0.79
CA GLU A 130 -24.55 -22.13 -1.13
C GLU A 130 -23.60 -22.93 -0.23
N GLU A 131 -22.44 -22.37 0.12
CA GLU A 131 -21.48 -22.96 1.05
C GLU A 131 -22.11 -23.16 2.43
N SER A 132 -22.76 -22.13 3.00
CA SER A 132 -23.45 -22.25 4.29
C SER A 132 -24.55 -23.32 4.29
N ARG A 133 -25.36 -23.42 3.23
CA ARG A 133 -26.40 -24.48 3.12
C ARG A 133 -25.81 -25.90 3.14
N ARG A 134 -24.64 -26.09 2.53
CA ARG A 134 -23.96 -27.40 2.51
C ARG A 134 -23.43 -27.76 3.90
N GLU A 135 -22.88 -26.79 4.62
CA GLU A 135 -22.42 -26.96 6.00
C GLU A 135 -23.58 -27.34 6.92
N ASP A 136 -24.72 -26.63 6.85
CA ASP A 136 -25.92 -26.94 7.65
C ASP A 136 -26.47 -28.35 7.35
N SER A 137 -26.52 -28.73 6.08
CA SER A 137 -26.99 -30.06 5.66
C SER A 137 -26.07 -31.18 6.13
N SER A 138 -24.76 -30.95 6.16
CA SER A 138 -23.77 -31.91 6.67
C SER A 138 -23.79 -32.02 8.19
N SER A 139 -24.12 -30.94 8.90
CA SER A 139 -24.19 -30.90 10.36
C SER A 139 -25.43 -31.61 10.91
N THR A 140 -26.53 -31.60 10.15
CA THR A 140 -27.81 -32.23 10.53
C THR A 140 -27.85 -33.74 10.22
N ALA A 141 -26.83 -34.27 9.53
CA ALA A 141 -26.74 -35.67 9.11
C ALA A 141 -25.94 -36.58 10.07
N LEU A 142 -25.53 -36.06 11.23
CA LEU A 142 -24.92 -36.78 12.36
C LEU A 142 -25.92 -36.89 13.53
#